data_AF-A0A4R2K4J2-F1
#
_entry.id   AF-A0A4R2K4J2-F1
#
_cell.length_a   1.000
_cell.length_b   1.000
_cell.length_c   1.000
_cell.angle_alpha   90.00
_cell.angle_beta   90.00
_cell.angle_gamma   90.00
#
_symmetry.space_group_name_H-M   'P 1'
#
loop_
_entity.id
_entity.type
_entity.pdbx_description
1 polymer ?
#
loop_
_entity_poly.entity_id
_entity_poly.type
_entity_poly.pdbx_seq_one_letter_code
_entity_poly.pdbx_strand_id
1 'polypeptide(L)'
;MKRMIVLMMCVLILVACTSQRSTNEKKFTDTIKELRDETEIGLKDITPFEWDTVYSFAPYTSKKMVQEIIGFKAKVSETVSEGMPHFVFVKDKEVVCEIIGYPSNLGININTFRSSINSEDNVVFKVRKETDIVYLIEKTTKLTEDEIWNTIKKREWSTLEDGFAGYGIYFYEKNDTKYALSMIYGSGLPVIHTYKSEVIIKDNIISFDFPNDLIVKGEEKEPVRIGLIYKDDILYFGSKNLKEIYKYNPEYNHYDEFIK
;
A
#
# COMPACT_ATOMS: atom_id res chain seq x y z
N MET A 1 1.17 38.18 -33.82
CA MET A 1 0.15 37.21 -34.27
C MET A 1 0.57 35.74 -34.13
N LYS A 2 1.60 35.23 -34.83
CA LYS A 2 2.01 33.80 -34.71
C LYS A 2 2.30 33.34 -33.27
N ARG A 3 2.99 34.16 -32.47
CA ARG A 3 3.25 33.87 -31.04
C ARG A 3 1.98 33.83 -30.17
N MET A 4 0.98 34.65 -30.48
CA MET A 4 -0.32 34.67 -29.78
C MET A 4 -1.17 33.43 -30.14
N ILE A 5 -1.16 33.03 -31.41
CA ILE A 5 -1.87 31.83 -31.88
C ILE A 5 -1.27 30.57 -31.24
N VAL A 6 0.06 30.45 -31.18
CA VAL A 6 0.74 29.34 -30.51
C VAL A 6 0.39 29.30 -29.02
N LEU A 7 0.42 30.45 -28.33
CA LEU A 7 0.06 30.51 -26.91
C LEU A 7 -1.39 30.09 -26.66
N MET A 8 -2.32 30.56 -27.49
CA MET A 8 -3.75 30.22 -27.40
C MET A 8 -4.00 28.72 -27.67
N MET A 9 -3.27 28.14 -28.63
CA MET A 9 -3.32 26.71 -28.93
C MET A 9 -2.77 25.87 -27.77
N CYS A 10 -1.65 26.27 -27.15
CA CYS A 10 -1.12 25.62 -25.95
C CYS A 10 -2.10 25.66 -24.77
N VAL A 11 -2.78 26.80 -24.55
CA VAL A 11 -3.79 26.93 -23.50
C VAL A 11 -5.00 26.03 -23.77
N LEU A 12 -5.49 25.97 -25.01
CA LEU A 12 -6.60 25.09 -25.40
C LEU A 12 -6.25 23.60 -25.21
N ILE A 13 -5.03 23.19 -25.58
CA ILE A 13 -4.54 21.82 -25.38
C ILE A 13 -4.47 21.49 -23.87
N LEU A 14 -3.95 22.40 -23.05
CA LEU A 14 -3.87 22.20 -21.59
C LEU A 14 -5.25 22.04 -20.93
N VAL A 15 -6.24 22.84 -21.35
CA VAL A 15 -7.62 22.76 -20.84
C VAL A 15 -8.25 21.43 -21.25
N ALA A 16 -8.10 21.03 -22.52
CA ALA A 16 -8.62 19.75 -23.03
C ALA A 16 -8.05 18.54 -22.26
N CYS A 17 -6.74 18.52 -22.00
CA CYS A 17 -6.09 17.46 -21.20
C CYS A 17 -6.65 17.39 -19.77
N THR A 18 -6.85 18.53 -19.11
CA THR A 18 -7.43 18.52 -17.75
C THR A 18 -8.89 18.06 -17.74
N SER A 19 -9.70 18.45 -18.73
CA SER A 19 -11.08 17.99 -18.83
C SER A 19 -11.19 16.49 -19.10
N GLN A 20 -10.24 15.93 -19.85
CA GLN A 20 -10.23 14.50 -20.17
C GLN A 20 -9.94 13.66 -18.92
N ARG A 21 -8.98 14.08 -18.08
CA ARG A 21 -8.64 13.38 -16.82
C ARG A 21 -9.82 13.27 -15.87
N SER A 22 -10.50 14.39 -15.59
CA SER A 22 -11.67 14.39 -14.72
C SER A 22 -12.84 13.58 -15.32
N THR A 23 -12.96 13.58 -16.65
CA THR A 23 -13.93 12.71 -17.34
C THR A 23 -13.61 11.23 -17.15
N ASN A 24 -12.34 10.86 -17.30
CA ASN A 24 -11.86 9.49 -17.11
C ASN A 24 -12.03 9.02 -15.65
N GLU A 25 -11.67 9.86 -14.68
CA GLU A 25 -11.89 9.64 -13.25
C GLU A 25 -13.37 9.35 -12.95
N LYS A 26 -14.27 10.20 -13.45
CA LYS A 26 -15.71 10.01 -13.27
C LYS A 26 -16.19 8.69 -13.89
N LYS A 27 -15.83 8.41 -15.14
CA LYS A 27 -16.25 7.17 -15.82
C LYS A 27 -15.74 5.92 -15.10
N PHE A 28 -14.50 5.95 -14.62
CA PHE A 28 -13.89 4.83 -13.91
C PHE A 28 -14.55 4.60 -12.54
N THR A 29 -14.74 5.65 -11.75
CA THR A 29 -15.44 5.56 -10.46
C THR A 29 -16.89 5.09 -10.62
N ASP A 30 -17.61 5.58 -11.64
CA ASP A 30 -18.97 5.12 -11.97
C ASP A 30 -18.97 3.63 -12.36
N THR A 31 -18.04 3.21 -13.22
CA THR A 31 -17.91 1.80 -13.66
C THR A 31 -17.70 0.87 -12.46
N ILE A 32 -16.83 1.25 -11.51
CA ILE A 32 -16.58 0.46 -10.30
C ILE A 32 -17.83 0.39 -9.41
N LYS A 33 -18.56 1.50 -9.24
CA LYS A 33 -19.77 1.56 -8.41
C LYS A 33 -20.87 0.63 -8.91
N GLU A 34 -20.94 0.41 -10.23
CA GLU A 34 -21.91 -0.48 -10.89
C GLU A 34 -21.56 -1.98 -10.81
N LEU A 35 -20.33 -2.33 -10.41
CA LEU A 35 -19.91 -3.74 -10.30
C LEU A 35 -20.81 -4.52 -9.34
N ARG A 36 -20.91 -5.84 -9.53
CA ARG A 36 -21.64 -6.71 -8.59
C ARG A 36 -20.71 -7.12 -7.46
N ASP A 37 -21.26 -7.20 -6.25
CA ASP A 37 -20.53 -7.69 -5.08
C ASP A 37 -20.06 -9.14 -5.30
N GLU A 38 -18.94 -9.51 -4.68
CA GLU A 38 -18.34 -10.84 -4.75
C GLU A 38 -17.91 -11.31 -6.16
N THR A 39 -17.84 -10.41 -7.14
CA THR A 39 -17.31 -10.72 -8.48
C THR A 39 -15.79 -10.58 -8.56
N GLU A 40 -15.20 -11.26 -9.54
CA GLU A 40 -13.79 -11.10 -9.89
C GLU A 40 -13.67 -10.36 -11.22
N ILE A 41 -12.76 -9.39 -11.28
CA ILE A 41 -12.63 -8.53 -12.45
C ILE A 41 -11.19 -8.08 -12.66
N GLY A 42 -10.75 -8.02 -13.92
CA GLY A 42 -9.44 -7.47 -14.26
C GLY A 42 -9.47 -5.94 -14.23
N LEU A 43 -8.37 -5.29 -13.86
CA LEU A 43 -8.31 -3.82 -13.88
C LEU A 43 -8.55 -3.25 -15.30
N LYS A 44 -8.04 -3.93 -16.33
CA LYS A 44 -8.24 -3.55 -17.74
C LYS A 44 -9.72 -3.57 -18.15
N ASP A 45 -10.50 -4.49 -17.59
CA ASP A 45 -11.91 -4.68 -17.93
C ASP A 45 -12.81 -3.56 -17.38
N ILE A 46 -12.34 -2.85 -16.34
CA ILE A 46 -13.08 -1.78 -15.66
C ILE A 46 -12.54 -0.38 -15.93
N THR A 47 -11.45 -0.25 -16.70
CA THR A 47 -10.89 1.04 -17.10
C THR A 47 -11.45 1.47 -18.47
N PRO A 48 -12.34 2.47 -18.54
CA PRO A 48 -13.02 2.88 -19.77
C PRO A 48 -12.16 3.81 -20.66
N PHE A 49 -10.84 3.73 -20.52
CA PHE A 49 -9.84 4.53 -21.23
C PHE A 49 -8.54 3.73 -21.36
N GLU A 50 -7.70 4.11 -22.32
CA GLU A 50 -6.40 3.47 -22.52
C GLU A 50 -5.37 3.93 -21.50
N TRP A 51 -4.54 3.00 -21.04
CA TRP A 51 -3.42 3.24 -20.13
C TRP A 51 -2.35 2.15 -20.35
N ASP A 52 -1.11 2.47 -19.99
CA ASP A 52 0.04 1.55 -20.05
C ASP A 52 0.43 1.07 -18.65
N THR A 53 0.48 2.00 -17.69
CA THR A 53 0.84 1.70 -16.30
C THR A 53 -0.02 2.54 -15.35
N VAL A 54 -0.50 1.94 -14.27
CA VAL A 54 -1.02 2.67 -13.11
C VAL A 54 -0.01 2.58 -11.98
N TYR A 55 0.24 3.70 -11.30
CA TYR A 55 1.09 3.77 -10.13
C TYR A 55 0.25 3.98 -8.88
N SER A 56 0.61 3.29 -7.79
CA SER A 56 0.04 3.46 -6.45
C SER A 56 1.04 4.19 -5.57
N PHE A 57 0.60 5.26 -4.90
CA PHE A 57 1.44 6.06 -4.02
C PHE A 57 0.93 5.99 -2.59
N ALA A 58 1.88 5.87 -1.66
CA ALA A 58 1.60 5.97 -0.23
C ALA A 58 1.17 7.40 0.13
N PRO A 59 0.44 7.58 1.24
CA PRO A 59 0.18 8.89 1.81
C PRO A 59 1.46 9.74 1.96
N TYR A 60 1.30 11.06 1.90
CA TYR A 60 2.37 12.05 1.97
C TYR A 60 3.41 11.99 0.83
N THR A 61 3.15 11.25 -0.25
CA THR A 61 4.05 11.27 -1.41
C THR A 61 4.01 12.64 -2.07
N SER A 62 5.14 13.36 -2.01
CA SER A 62 5.26 14.68 -2.61
C SER A 62 5.08 14.63 -4.13
N LYS A 63 4.55 15.71 -4.70
CA LYS A 63 4.44 15.86 -6.17
C LYS A 63 5.76 15.60 -6.91
N LYS A 64 6.89 16.04 -6.33
CA LYS A 64 8.22 15.84 -6.93
C LYS A 64 8.55 14.36 -7.03
N MET A 65 8.28 13.60 -5.96
CA MET A 65 8.52 12.16 -5.91
C MET A 65 7.61 11.41 -6.88
N VAL A 66 6.32 11.79 -7.00
CA VAL A 66 5.41 11.24 -8.01
C VAL A 66 5.99 11.42 -9.42
N GLN A 67 6.45 12.63 -9.76
CA GLN A 67 7.05 12.93 -11.06
C GLN A 67 8.36 12.15 -11.33
N GLU A 68 9.18 11.94 -10.29
CA GLU A 68 10.38 11.11 -10.37
C GLU A 68 10.03 9.64 -10.64
N ILE A 69 9.02 9.10 -9.98
CA ILE A 69 8.58 7.70 -10.12
C ILE A 69 7.92 7.44 -11.49
N ILE A 70 7.03 8.32 -11.95
CA ILE A 70 6.40 8.17 -13.28
C ILE A 70 7.38 8.48 -14.42
N GLY A 71 8.51 9.12 -14.13
CA GLY A 71 9.59 9.38 -15.09
C GLY A 71 9.38 10.59 -16.03
N PHE A 72 8.40 11.45 -15.76
CA PHE A 72 8.15 12.68 -16.52
C PHE A 72 7.45 13.76 -15.70
N LYS A 73 7.59 15.02 -16.15
CA LYS A 73 6.88 16.15 -15.53
C LYS A 73 5.42 16.15 -15.95
N ALA A 74 4.53 16.05 -14.97
CA ALA A 74 3.09 16.14 -15.17
C ALA A 74 2.41 17.01 -14.12
N LYS A 75 1.21 17.51 -14.44
CA LYS A 75 0.29 18.05 -13.43
C LYS A 75 -0.30 16.86 -12.67
N VAL A 76 0.19 16.62 -11.46
CA VAL A 76 -0.28 15.60 -10.51
C VAL A 76 -0.49 16.25 -9.15
N SER A 77 -1.33 15.60 -8.35
CA SER A 77 -1.66 16.00 -7.00
C SER A 77 -0.67 15.39 -5.99
N GLU A 78 -0.75 15.80 -4.73
CA GLU A 78 -0.04 15.17 -3.62
C GLU A 78 -1.02 14.93 -2.48
N THR A 79 -0.85 13.83 -1.78
CA THR A 79 -1.65 13.50 -0.60
C THR A 79 -1.07 14.19 0.63
N VAL A 80 -1.93 14.73 1.50
CA VAL A 80 -1.52 15.45 2.71
C VAL A 80 -2.06 14.82 4.00
N SER A 81 -2.67 13.64 3.90
CA SER A 81 -3.26 12.92 5.02
C SER A 81 -3.22 11.42 4.80
N GLU A 82 -3.15 10.67 5.89
CA GLU A 82 -3.37 9.23 5.93
C GLU A 82 -4.75 8.85 5.34
N GLY A 83 -4.86 7.63 4.84
CA GLY A 83 -6.13 7.10 4.31
C GLY A 83 -6.60 7.72 2.99
N MET A 84 -5.76 8.54 2.33
CA MET A 84 -6.02 9.07 0.99
C MET A 84 -5.29 8.22 -0.07
N PRO A 85 -5.94 7.22 -0.70
CA PRO A 85 -5.35 6.53 -1.83
C PRO A 85 -4.98 7.51 -2.94
N HIS A 86 -3.87 7.24 -3.63
CA HIS A 86 -3.42 8.01 -4.78
C HIS A 86 -2.95 7.09 -5.90
N PHE A 87 -3.76 7.03 -6.95
CA PHE A 87 -3.48 6.25 -8.16
C PHE A 87 -3.31 7.15 -9.37
N VAL A 88 -2.25 6.94 -10.14
CA VAL A 88 -1.94 7.71 -11.34
C VAL A 88 -1.85 6.78 -12.54
N PHE A 89 -2.84 6.86 -13.44
CA PHE A 89 -2.85 6.12 -14.71
C PHE A 89 -2.11 6.91 -15.78
N VAL A 90 -1.19 6.26 -16.46
CA VAL A 90 -0.33 6.85 -17.48
C VAL A 90 -0.54 6.16 -18.82
N LYS A 91 -0.59 6.94 -19.91
CA LYS A 91 -0.54 6.50 -21.30
C LYS A 91 0.48 7.35 -22.05
N ASP A 92 1.44 6.76 -22.75
CA ASP A 92 2.39 7.48 -23.63
C ASP A 92 3.07 8.71 -22.98
N LYS A 93 3.46 8.59 -21.69
CA LYS A 93 4.02 9.69 -20.87
C LYS A 93 3.05 10.86 -20.64
N GLU A 94 1.77 10.59 -20.61
CA GLU A 94 0.72 11.49 -20.17
C GLU A 94 -0.07 10.86 -19.02
N VAL A 95 -0.40 11.64 -18.00
CA VAL A 95 -1.36 11.23 -16.98
C VAL A 95 -2.76 11.32 -17.57
N VAL A 96 -3.46 10.18 -17.69
CA VAL A 96 -4.79 10.08 -18.31
C VAL A 96 -5.92 9.97 -17.29
N CYS A 97 -5.62 9.54 -16.07
CA CYS A 97 -6.56 9.52 -14.94
C CYS A 97 -5.77 9.61 -13.63
N GLU A 98 -6.30 10.31 -12.64
CA GLU A 98 -5.76 10.39 -11.29
C GLU A 98 -6.90 10.13 -10.33
N ILE A 99 -6.79 9.10 -9.49
CA ILE A 99 -7.75 8.83 -8.41
C ILE A 99 -7.07 9.25 -7.12
N ILE A 100 -7.58 10.28 -6.48
CA ILE A 100 -7.03 10.79 -5.23
C ILE A 100 -8.15 11.28 -4.33
N GLY A 101 -8.10 10.90 -3.06
CA GLY A 101 -9.08 11.34 -2.06
C GLY A 101 -9.54 10.21 -1.16
N TYR A 102 -10.28 10.55 -0.12
CA TYR A 102 -10.82 9.56 0.81
C TYR A 102 -11.84 8.65 0.12
N PRO A 103 -11.81 7.33 0.40
CA PRO A 103 -12.81 6.39 -0.10
C PRO A 103 -14.26 6.82 0.18
N SER A 104 -14.52 7.45 1.33
CA SER A 104 -15.83 8.00 1.71
C SER A 104 -16.32 9.11 0.77
N ASN A 105 -15.41 9.86 0.14
CA ASN A 105 -15.75 10.90 -0.83
C ASN A 105 -15.83 10.34 -2.26
N LEU A 106 -14.96 9.38 -2.60
CA LEU A 106 -14.89 8.78 -3.92
C LEU A 106 -15.99 7.73 -4.15
N GLY A 107 -16.44 7.06 -3.08
CA GLY A 107 -17.32 5.89 -3.09
C GLY A 107 -16.63 4.63 -3.62
N ILE A 108 -15.30 4.64 -3.74
CA ILE A 108 -14.49 3.51 -4.16
C ILE A 108 -13.18 3.45 -3.36
N ASN A 109 -12.58 2.26 -3.27
CA ASN A 109 -11.20 2.07 -2.83
C ASN A 109 -10.53 0.97 -3.67
N ILE A 110 -9.26 1.14 -4.01
CA ILE A 110 -8.46 0.14 -4.71
C ILE A 110 -7.37 -0.33 -3.75
N ASN A 111 -7.48 -1.57 -3.31
CA ASN A 111 -6.52 -2.20 -2.42
C ASN A 111 -5.61 -3.08 -3.27
N THR A 112 -4.47 -2.54 -3.69
CA THR A 112 -3.39 -3.26 -4.36
C THR A 112 -2.12 -3.17 -3.53
N PHE A 113 -1.35 -4.26 -3.50
CA PHE A 113 -0.02 -4.28 -2.87
C PHE A 113 1.09 -3.85 -3.83
N ARG A 114 0.78 -3.58 -5.11
CA ARG A 114 1.77 -3.19 -6.09
C ARG A 114 1.94 -1.68 -6.11
N SER A 115 3.20 -1.23 -6.18
CA SER A 115 3.53 0.18 -6.46
C SER A 115 3.22 0.58 -7.91
N SER A 116 3.14 -0.39 -8.82
CA SER A 116 2.67 -0.21 -10.19
C SER A 116 2.05 -1.48 -10.78
N ILE A 117 1.08 -1.32 -11.66
CA ILE A 117 0.49 -2.39 -12.48
C ILE A 117 0.61 -1.99 -13.94
N ASN A 118 1.06 -2.90 -14.81
CA ASN A 118 1.07 -2.69 -16.27
C ASN A 118 -0.26 -3.16 -16.89
N SER A 119 -0.71 -2.55 -17.98
CA SER A 119 -1.98 -2.89 -18.65
C SER A 119 -1.98 -4.25 -19.35
N GLU A 120 -0.81 -4.87 -19.49
CA GLU A 120 -0.65 -6.25 -19.94
C GLU A 120 -0.57 -7.25 -18.77
N ASP A 121 -0.50 -6.78 -17.52
CA ASP A 121 -0.58 -7.64 -16.35
C ASP A 121 -2.02 -8.12 -16.13
N ASN A 122 -2.19 -9.43 -15.96
CA ASN A 122 -3.50 -10.03 -15.67
C ASN A 122 -3.83 -9.94 -14.16
N VAL A 123 -3.88 -8.71 -13.63
CA VAL A 123 -4.22 -8.47 -12.21
C VAL A 123 -5.73 -8.55 -12.02
N VAL A 124 -6.16 -9.47 -11.16
CA VAL A 124 -7.56 -9.71 -10.84
C VAL A 124 -7.88 -9.13 -9.47
N PHE A 125 -9.00 -8.43 -9.38
CA PHE A 125 -9.56 -7.88 -8.15
C PHE A 125 -10.85 -8.60 -7.79
N LYS A 126 -11.02 -8.91 -6.51
CA LYS A 126 -12.31 -9.27 -5.92
C LYS A 126 -13.05 -7.98 -5.56
N VAL A 127 -14.29 -7.87 -6.00
CA VAL A 127 -15.19 -6.77 -5.65
C VAL A 127 -15.82 -7.05 -4.29
N ARG A 128 -15.76 -6.09 -3.38
CA ARG A 128 -16.49 -6.09 -2.11
C ARG A 128 -17.24 -4.78 -1.93
N LYS A 129 -18.54 -4.84 -1.64
CA LYS A 129 -19.35 -3.65 -1.35
C LYS A 129 -19.60 -3.51 0.15
N GLU A 130 -19.35 -2.32 0.68
CA GLU A 130 -19.73 -1.96 2.04
C GLU A 130 -20.47 -0.63 2.01
N THR A 131 -21.74 -0.61 2.43
CA THR A 131 -22.67 0.54 2.45
C THR A 131 -22.54 1.48 1.25
N ASP A 132 -21.59 2.43 1.26
CA ASP A 132 -21.38 3.48 0.25
C ASP A 132 -20.06 3.37 -0.54
N ILE A 133 -19.21 2.38 -0.23
CA ILE A 133 -17.87 2.21 -0.81
C ILE A 133 -17.78 0.86 -1.51
N VAL A 134 -17.27 0.88 -2.75
CA VAL A 134 -16.89 -0.34 -3.47
C VAL A 134 -15.38 -0.53 -3.40
N TYR A 135 -14.96 -1.63 -2.79
CA TYR A 135 -13.57 -2.03 -2.67
C TYR A 135 -13.19 -2.98 -3.80
N LEU A 136 -12.12 -2.66 -4.51
CA LEU A 136 -11.40 -3.59 -5.36
C LEU A 136 -10.24 -4.16 -4.54
N ILE A 137 -10.35 -5.41 -4.13
CA ILE A 137 -9.32 -6.08 -3.34
C ILE A 137 -8.54 -6.97 -4.28
N GLU A 138 -7.27 -6.63 -4.51
CA GLU A 138 -6.44 -7.41 -5.40
C GLU A 138 -6.33 -8.86 -4.91
N LYS A 139 -6.67 -9.82 -5.77
CA LYS A 139 -6.50 -11.23 -5.43
C LYS A 139 -5.02 -11.55 -5.40
N THR A 140 -4.54 -11.93 -4.21
CA THR A 140 -3.20 -12.48 -4.03
C THR A 140 -3.09 -13.78 -4.81
N THR A 141 -2.51 -13.75 -6.02
CA THR A 141 -1.74 -14.89 -6.51
C THR A 141 -0.61 -15.10 -5.51
N LYS A 142 -0.32 -16.36 -5.12
CA LYS A 142 0.80 -16.72 -4.22
C LYS A 142 1.99 -15.78 -4.49
N LEU A 143 2.30 -14.88 -3.54
CA LEU A 143 3.42 -13.97 -3.73
C LEU A 143 4.69 -14.80 -3.66
N THR A 144 5.59 -14.55 -4.60
CA THR A 144 6.94 -15.08 -4.51
C THR A 144 7.60 -14.51 -3.26
N GLU A 145 8.60 -15.24 -2.75
CA GLU A 145 9.40 -14.79 -1.63
C GLU A 145 10.04 -13.40 -1.90
N ASP A 146 10.42 -13.12 -3.15
CA ASP A 146 11.02 -11.85 -3.54
C ASP A 146 10.01 -10.71 -3.55
N GLU A 147 8.77 -10.95 -3.97
CA GLU A 147 7.70 -9.94 -3.91
C GLU A 147 7.42 -9.55 -2.45
N ILE A 148 7.27 -10.53 -1.56
CA ILE A 148 7.07 -10.28 -0.12
C ILE A 148 8.26 -9.52 0.46
N TRP A 149 9.48 -9.97 0.15
CA TRP A 149 10.70 -9.35 0.66
C TRP A 149 10.85 -7.90 0.19
N ASN A 150 10.57 -7.63 -1.08
CA ASN A 150 10.64 -6.29 -1.64
C ASN A 150 9.64 -5.32 -1.01
N THR A 151 8.49 -5.81 -0.55
CA THR A 151 7.50 -4.98 0.15
C THR A 151 7.92 -4.63 1.57
N ILE A 152 8.52 -5.57 2.31
CA ILE A 152 8.82 -5.36 3.74
C ILE A 152 10.19 -4.74 3.99
N LYS A 153 11.16 -4.95 3.09
CA LYS A 153 12.55 -4.52 3.30
C LYS A 153 12.67 -3.00 3.28
N LYS A 154 13.63 -2.49 4.05
CA LYS A 154 13.97 -1.05 4.14
C LYS A 154 12.83 -0.16 4.64
N ARG A 155 11.80 -0.74 5.25
CA ARG A 155 10.73 -0.05 5.96
C ARG A 155 10.80 -0.41 7.44
N GLU A 156 10.53 0.55 8.30
CA GLU A 156 10.29 0.31 9.72
C GLU A 156 8.80 0.03 9.95
N TRP A 157 8.52 -1.02 10.70
CA TRP A 157 7.18 -1.46 11.08
C TRP A 157 7.05 -1.28 12.59
N SER A 158 6.17 -0.41 13.06
CA SER A 158 6.04 -0.12 14.49
C SER A 158 4.61 -0.31 15.01
N THR A 159 4.49 -0.70 16.28
CA THR A 159 3.22 -0.70 17.00
C THR A 159 3.15 0.59 17.80
N LEU A 160 2.38 1.57 17.33
CA LEU A 160 2.04 2.73 18.15
C LEU A 160 0.90 2.29 19.06
N GLU A 161 1.14 2.04 20.34
CA GLU A 161 0.08 2.15 21.34
C GLU A 161 0.45 3.30 22.28
N ASP A 162 -0.51 4.16 22.55
CA ASP A 162 -0.36 5.31 23.43
C ASP A 162 0.11 4.85 24.82
N GLY A 163 1.35 5.22 25.17
CA GLY A 163 1.82 5.18 26.56
C GLY A 163 2.83 4.08 26.93
N PHE A 164 3.24 3.20 26.01
CA PHE A 164 4.37 2.26 26.24
C PHE A 164 5.55 2.55 25.31
N ALA A 165 6.73 2.00 25.63
CA ALA A 165 7.91 2.10 24.77
C ALA A 165 7.55 1.60 23.36
N GLY A 166 7.86 2.41 22.34
CA GLY A 166 7.66 2.07 20.94
C GLY A 166 8.45 0.83 20.57
N TYR A 167 7.79 -0.07 19.85
CA TYR A 167 8.40 -1.27 19.30
C TYR A 167 8.51 -1.13 17.79
N GLY A 168 9.68 -1.41 17.23
CA GLY A 168 9.96 -1.33 15.79
C GLY A 168 10.60 -2.61 15.25
N ILE A 169 10.24 -2.99 14.03
CA ILE A 169 10.88 -4.06 13.28
C ILE A 169 11.39 -3.46 11.97
N TYR A 170 12.67 -3.68 11.69
CA TYR A 170 13.30 -3.27 10.46
C TYR A 170 13.85 -4.48 9.69
N PHE A 171 13.39 -4.67 8.46
CA PHE A 171 13.84 -5.77 7.60
C PHE A 171 14.96 -5.33 6.67
N TYR A 172 16.06 -6.08 6.65
CA TYR A 172 17.22 -5.76 5.80
C TYR A 172 17.96 -7.01 5.33
N GLU A 173 18.76 -6.84 4.28
CA GLU A 173 19.53 -7.91 3.67
C GLU A 173 21.03 -7.62 3.81
N LYS A 174 21.81 -8.65 4.15
CA LYS A 174 23.26 -8.56 4.20
C LYS A 174 23.86 -9.90 3.79
N ASN A 175 24.74 -9.89 2.78
CA ASN A 175 25.40 -11.08 2.23
C ASN A 175 24.38 -12.18 1.87
N ASP A 176 23.37 -11.82 1.07
CA ASP A 176 22.29 -12.70 0.61
C ASP A 176 21.45 -13.35 1.72
N THR A 177 21.59 -12.86 2.96
CA THR A 177 20.82 -13.32 4.12
C THR A 177 19.85 -12.23 4.55
N LYS A 178 18.59 -12.61 4.76
CA LYS A 178 17.48 -11.74 5.18
C LYS A 178 17.42 -11.68 6.70
N TYR A 179 17.31 -10.47 7.25
CA TYR A 179 17.28 -10.23 8.69
C TYR A 179 16.10 -9.35 9.11
N ALA A 180 15.63 -9.59 10.32
CA ALA A 180 14.73 -8.70 11.06
C ALA A 180 15.51 -8.12 12.24
N LEU A 181 15.53 -6.80 12.34
CA LEU A 181 16.03 -6.05 13.48
C LEU A 181 14.85 -5.57 14.31
N SER A 182 14.66 -6.24 15.44
CA SER A 182 13.73 -5.90 16.51
C SER A 182 14.32 -4.77 17.36
N MET A 183 13.59 -3.69 17.61
CA MET A 183 14.05 -2.50 18.32
C MET A 183 13.03 -2.04 19.37
N ILE A 184 13.51 -1.65 20.55
CA ILE A 184 12.72 -0.93 21.55
C ILE A 184 13.25 0.48 21.68
N TYR A 185 12.38 1.47 21.60
CA TYR A 185 12.70 2.87 21.84
C TYR A 185 11.61 3.55 22.67
N GLY A 186 11.98 4.49 23.53
CA GLY A 186 11.02 5.32 24.27
C GLY A 186 10.83 6.68 23.61
N SER A 187 9.73 7.37 23.93
CA SER A 187 9.56 8.77 23.53
C SER A 187 10.75 9.60 24.02
N GLY A 188 11.56 10.12 23.07
CA GLY A 188 12.77 10.90 23.35
C GLY A 188 13.98 10.11 23.86
N LEU A 189 13.95 8.78 23.84
CA LEU A 189 15.08 7.93 24.24
C LEU A 189 15.77 7.30 23.02
N PRO A 190 17.10 7.11 23.05
CA PRO A 190 17.79 6.28 22.06
C PRO A 190 17.26 4.85 22.12
N VAL A 191 17.48 4.07 21.05
CA VAL A 191 17.15 2.64 21.01
C VAL A 191 17.76 1.95 22.24
N ILE A 192 16.89 1.37 23.07
CA ILE A 192 17.22 0.84 24.39
C ILE A 192 17.63 -0.64 24.28
N HIS A 193 17.08 -1.34 23.30
CA HIS A 193 17.40 -2.74 23.04
C HIS A 193 17.25 -3.07 21.55
N THR A 194 18.09 -3.98 21.06
CA THR A 194 18.00 -4.51 19.71
C THR A 194 18.21 -6.02 19.68
N TYR A 195 17.42 -6.72 18.88
CA TYR A 195 17.60 -8.14 18.62
C TYR A 195 17.57 -8.42 17.11
N LYS A 196 18.50 -9.25 16.65
CA LYS A 196 18.63 -9.59 15.24
C LYS A 196 18.32 -11.06 15.04
N SER A 197 17.38 -11.36 14.15
CA SER A 197 17.08 -12.71 13.70
C SER A 197 17.17 -12.83 12.18
N GLU A 198 17.54 -14.01 11.71
CA GLU A 198 17.32 -14.38 10.31
C GLU A 198 15.82 -14.48 10.01
N VAL A 199 15.46 -14.18 8.76
CA VAL A 199 14.09 -14.17 8.26
C VAL A 199 13.91 -15.31 7.28
N ILE A 200 12.85 -16.09 7.49
CA ILE A 200 12.41 -17.15 6.57
C ILE A 200 11.08 -16.72 6.00
N ILE A 201 10.95 -16.72 4.68
CA ILE A 201 9.68 -16.42 4.01
C ILE A 201 9.19 -17.69 3.34
N LYS A 202 7.99 -18.15 3.71
CA LYS A 202 7.38 -19.33 3.10
C LYS A 202 5.86 -19.20 3.10
N ASP A 203 5.22 -19.45 1.96
CA ASP A 203 3.76 -19.47 1.83
C ASP A 203 3.07 -18.21 2.42
N ASN A 204 3.59 -17.02 2.10
CA ASN A 204 3.16 -15.71 2.63
C ASN A 204 3.41 -15.47 4.13
N ILE A 205 4.15 -16.36 4.80
CA ILE A 205 4.52 -16.24 6.21
C ILE A 205 5.98 -15.78 6.30
N ILE A 206 6.19 -14.63 6.95
CA ILE A 206 7.51 -14.11 7.31
C ILE A 206 7.79 -14.56 8.73
N SER A 207 8.79 -15.41 8.92
CA SER A 207 9.14 -15.98 10.22
C SER A 207 10.51 -15.52 10.68
N PHE A 208 10.60 -15.08 11.94
CA PHE A 208 11.86 -14.72 12.59
C PHE A 208 11.71 -14.88 14.11
N ASP A 209 12.84 -14.96 14.80
CA ASP A 209 12.88 -15.11 16.24
C ASP A 209 12.82 -13.74 16.91
N PHE A 210 12.06 -13.67 17.99
CA PHE A 210 11.77 -12.45 18.72
C PHE A 210 12.02 -12.69 20.21
N PRO A 211 12.76 -11.82 20.89
CA PRO A 211 13.14 -12.03 22.27
C PRO A 211 11.92 -11.82 23.21
N ASN A 212 11.64 -12.81 24.07
CA ASN A 212 10.39 -12.89 24.83
C ASN A 212 10.34 -11.92 26.02
N ASP A 213 11.51 -11.49 26.50
CA ASP A 213 11.69 -10.45 27.52
C ASP A 213 11.18 -9.07 27.09
N LEU A 214 11.02 -8.85 25.78
CA LEU A 214 10.40 -7.66 25.21
C LEU A 214 8.86 -7.71 25.21
N ILE A 215 8.25 -8.89 25.44
CA ILE A 215 6.80 -9.10 25.46
C ILE A 215 6.27 -9.17 26.89
N VAL A 216 7.03 -9.78 27.83
CA VAL A 216 6.60 -9.98 29.22
C VAL A 216 7.73 -9.56 30.18
N LYS A 217 7.52 -8.49 30.96
CA LYS A 217 8.48 -8.06 31.99
C LYS A 217 8.67 -9.17 33.04
N GLY A 218 9.88 -9.70 33.17
CA GLY A 218 10.35 -10.34 34.40
C GLY A 218 10.66 -11.83 34.38
N GLU A 219 10.63 -12.52 33.23
CA GLU A 219 11.10 -13.91 33.17
C GLU A 219 12.04 -14.12 31.97
N GLU A 220 13.26 -14.60 32.23
CA GLU A 220 14.15 -15.11 31.16
C GLU A 220 13.41 -16.20 30.39
N LYS A 221 13.16 -15.98 29.10
CA LYS A 221 12.57 -16.99 28.23
C LYS A 221 13.15 -16.86 26.83
N GLU A 222 13.72 -17.96 26.36
CA GLU A 222 14.15 -18.25 24.99
C GLU A 222 13.37 -17.44 23.93
N PRO A 223 14.05 -16.93 22.87
CA PRO A 223 13.40 -16.28 21.75
C PRO A 223 12.21 -17.09 21.22
N VAL A 224 11.11 -16.41 20.95
CA VAL A 224 9.91 -16.98 20.36
C VAL A 224 9.95 -16.72 18.87
N ARG A 225 9.82 -17.78 18.06
CA ARG A 225 9.57 -17.63 16.64
C ARG A 225 8.19 -17.03 16.40
N ILE A 226 8.14 -15.88 15.75
CA ILE A 226 6.93 -15.18 15.33
C ILE A 226 6.71 -15.46 13.86
N GLY A 227 5.44 -15.69 13.49
CA GLY A 227 5.00 -15.71 12.10
C GLY A 227 4.17 -14.47 11.83
N LEU A 228 4.60 -13.69 10.84
CA LEU A 228 3.81 -12.58 10.31
C LEU A 228 3.17 -13.04 9.02
N ILE A 229 1.85 -12.92 8.94
CA ILE A 229 1.13 -13.20 7.69
C ILE A 229 1.08 -11.89 6.93
N TYR A 230 1.64 -11.89 5.72
CA TYR A 230 1.45 -10.79 4.80
C TYR A 230 0.18 -11.04 4.00
N LYS A 231 -0.85 -10.23 4.24
CA LYS A 231 -2.14 -10.31 3.54
C LYS A 231 -2.71 -8.90 3.42
N ASP A 232 -3.29 -8.55 2.28
CA ASP A 232 -3.98 -7.25 2.09
C ASP A 232 -3.15 -6.02 2.52
N ASP A 233 -1.82 -6.05 2.30
CA ASP A 233 -0.84 -5.03 2.73
C ASP A 233 -0.80 -4.72 4.24
N ILE A 234 -1.32 -5.64 5.05
CA ILE A 234 -1.24 -5.62 6.50
C ILE A 234 -0.32 -6.78 6.92
N LEU A 235 0.62 -6.46 7.79
CA LEU A 235 1.47 -7.44 8.44
C LEU A 235 0.75 -7.90 9.71
N TYR A 236 0.06 -9.04 9.64
CA TYR A 236 -0.69 -9.57 10.78
C TYR A 236 0.27 -10.25 11.76
N PHE A 237 0.19 -9.87 13.03
CA PHE A 237 0.99 -10.47 14.10
C PHE A 237 0.35 -11.78 14.57
N GLY A 238 1.08 -12.89 14.44
CA GLY A 238 0.70 -14.20 14.98
C GLY A 238 1.67 -14.64 16.08
N SER A 239 1.21 -14.66 17.33
CA SER A 239 1.94 -15.27 18.45
C SER A 239 1.71 -16.79 18.50
N LYS A 240 2.60 -17.49 19.20
CA LYS A 240 2.88 -18.92 19.19
C LYS A 240 1.67 -19.80 19.52
N ASN A 241 0.78 -20.01 18.54
CA ASN A 241 -0.04 -21.22 18.36
C ASN A 241 -0.79 -21.32 17.02
N LEU A 242 -0.48 -20.52 15.99
CA LEU A 242 -1.14 -20.57 14.65
C LEU A 242 -2.69 -20.60 14.66
N LYS A 243 -3.31 -20.32 15.81
CA LYS A 243 -4.76 -20.34 16.06
C LYS A 243 -5.34 -18.95 16.23
N GLU A 244 -4.50 -17.93 16.38
CA GLU A 244 -4.90 -16.56 16.69
C GLU A 244 -4.09 -15.61 15.80
N ILE A 245 -4.75 -15.02 14.80
CA ILE A 245 -4.22 -14.00 13.88
C ILE A 245 -4.90 -12.68 14.25
N TYR A 246 -4.12 -11.66 14.61
CA TYR A 246 -4.64 -10.34 14.98
C TYR A 246 -4.53 -9.35 13.81
N LYS A 247 -5.60 -8.62 13.52
CA LYS A 247 -5.65 -7.56 12.50
C LYS A 247 -5.25 -6.22 13.13
N TYR A 248 -4.17 -5.61 12.64
CA TYR A 248 -3.84 -4.23 13.00
C TYR A 248 -4.75 -3.28 12.22
N ASN A 249 -5.47 -2.42 12.94
CA ASN A 249 -6.33 -1.41 12.34
C ASN A 249 -5.66 -0.02 12.42
N PRO A 250 -5.09 0.48 11.29
CA PRO A 250 -4.36 1.75 11.29
C PRO A 250 -5.24 2.98 11.55
N GLU A 251 -6.56 2.88 11.35
CA GLU A 251 -7.49 4.00 11.62
C GLU A 251 -7.75 4.22 13.12
N TYR A 252 -7.63 3.17 13.93
CA TYR A 252 -8.00 3.19 15.35
C TYR A 252 -6.82 2.91 16.28
N ASN A 253 -5.64 2.63 15.72
CA ASN A 253 -4.41 2.34 16.44
C ASN A 253 -4.62 1.29 17.55
N HIS A 254 -5.42 0.28 17.23
CA HIS A 254 -5.86 -0.80 18.11
C HIS A 254 -5.93 -2.11 17.29
N TYR A 255 -5.79 -3.25 17.96
CA TYR A 255 -6.01 -4.56 17.34
C TYR A 255 -7.51 -4.90 17.40
N ASP A 256 -8.17 -5.00 16.24
CA ASP A 256 -9.57 -5.42 16.17
C ASP A 256 -9.69 -6.93 15.93
N GLU A 257 -10.80 -7.48 16.43
CA GLU A 257 -11.08 -8.90 16.70
C GLU A 257 -10.78 -9.91 15.56
N PHE A 258 -10.33 -11.08 16.05
CA PHE A 258 -10.37 -12.46 15.53
C PHE A 258 -10.85 -12.69 14.09
N ILE A 259 -9.91 -13.03 13.20
CA ILE A 259 -10.25 -13.69 11.93
C ILE A 259 -10.29 -15.20 12.18
N LYS A 260 -11.49 -15.80 12.21
CA LYS A 260 -11.69 -17.27 12.13
C LYS A 260 -11.24 -17.83 10.79
#